data_AF-A0A1Q8G125-F1
#
_entry.id   AF-A0A1Q8G125-F1
#
_cell.length_a   1.000
_cell.length_b   1.000
_cell.length_c   1.000
_cell.angle_alpha   90.00
_cell.angle_beta   90.00
_cell.angle_gamma   90.00
#
_symmetry.space_group_name_H-M   'P 1'
#
loop_
_entity.id
_entity.type
_entity.pdbx_description
1 polymer ?
#
loop_
_entity_poly.entity_id
_entity_poly.type
_entity_poly.pdbx_seq_one_letter_code
_entity_poly.pdbx_strand_id
1 'polypeptide(L)'
;MHELVEAGFGDFPALTGFALAALRDAGRPGVSLWVRQRTLSLEHGRVCGQGLVAAGLDPGRLLLVEARDRMEALRAVEEGARDKALAAVVAELDDMDFTAARRLVLASQDSGVPLVLMFPHKRSGATAAHGRWRVSAQPSMPDPHDQRAPGRPAWRAVLEKSRLRPGEAGRDFYLELHDETPCLRLVSGLATATPRPQPRRLGPALAGGSVGWRRTG
;
A
#
# COMPACT_ATOMS: atom_id res chain seq x y z
N MET A 1 11.12 -10.81 6.01
CA MET A 1 11.09 -9.44 5.46
C MET A 1 10.62 -9.44 4.02
N HIS A 2 9.54 -8.70 3.72
CA HIS A 2 9.03 -8.46 2.37
C HIS A 2 9.12 -6.98 2.01
N GLU A 3 9.42 -6.69 0.75
CA GLU A 3 9.38 -5.33 0.20
C GLU A 3 8.08 -5.16 -0.61
N LEU A 4 7.36 -4.08 -0.35
CA LEU A 4 6.26 -3.57 -1.16
C LEU A 4 6.78 -2.33 -1.89
N VAL A 5 6.59 -2.29 -3.20
CA VAL A 5 7.07 -1.21 -4.05
C VAL A 5 5.88 -0.72 -4.85
N GLU A 6 5.74 0.59 -5.00
CA GLU A 6 4.72 1.12 -5.92
C GLU A 6 4.93 0.56 -7.33
N ALA A 7 3.86 0.14 -8.00
CA ALA A 7 3.97 -0.23 -9.41
C ALA A 7 4.22 1.02 -10.28
N GLY A 8 3.52 2.13 -10.00
CA GLY A 8 3.75 3.44 -10.59
C GLY A 8 3.66 4.57 -9.56
N PHE A 9 4.09 5.77 -9.95
CA PHE A 9 3.99 6.95 -9.09
C PHE A 9 2.54 7.21 -8.66
N GLY A 10 2.31 7.31 -7.35
CA GLY A 10 0.98 7.56 -6.78
C GLY A 10 0.26 6.31 -6.27
N ASP A 11 0.86 5.12 -6.43
CA ASP A 11 0.33 3.87 -5.88
C ASP A 11 0.69 3.67 -4.38
N PHE A 12 1.40 4.59 -3.73
CA PHE A 12 1.81 4.45 -2.32
C PHE A 12 0.64 4.19 -1.35
N PRO A 13 -0.54 4.84 -1.50
CA PRO A 13 -1.71 4.49 -0.70
C PRO A 13 -2.19 3.05 -0.93
N ALA A 14 -1.98 2.49 -2.12
CA ALA A 14 -2.29 1.09 -2.41
C ALA A 14 -1.37 0.16 -1.60
N LEU A 15 -0.08 0.51 -1.44
CA LEU A 15 0.85 -0.22 -0.57
C LEU A 15 0.37 -0.20 0.88
N THR A 16 -0.16 0.93 1.35
CA THR A 16 -0.67 1.08 2.71
C THR A 16 -1.83 0.13 2.95
N GLY A 17 -2.85 0.16 2.10
CA GLY A 17 -3.99 -0.76 2.20
C GLY A 17 -3.57 -2.23 2.10
N PHE A 18 -2.63 -2.55 1.21
CA PHE A 18 -2.10 -3.90 1.04
C PHE A 18 -1.34 -4.40 2.28
N ALA A 19 -0.50 -3.54 2.88
CA ALA A 19 0.22 -3.86 4.11
C ALA A 19 -0.74 -4.07 5.29
N LEU A 20 -1.77 -3.24 5.43
CA LEU A 20 -2.80 -3.40 6.46
C LEU A 20 -3.58 -4.71 6.30
N ALA A 21 -3.96 -5.05 5.06
CA ALA A 21 -4.61 -6.32 4.75
C ALA A 21 -3.70 -7.52 5.11
N ALA A 22 -2.40 -7.45 4.82
CA ALA A 22 -1.44 -8.49 5.17
C ALA A 22 -1.20 -8.61 6.68
N LEU A 23 -1.14 -7.48 7.42
CA LEU A 23 -1.03 -7.48 8.88
C LEU A 23 -2.22 -8.17 9.54
N ARG A 24 -3.42 -7.86 9.02
CA ARG A 24 -4.67 -8.46 9.49
C ARG A 24 -4.74 -9.95 9.19
N ASP A 25 -4.44 -10.36 7.95
CA ASP A 25 -4.45 -11.76 7.53
C ASP A 25 -3.43 -12.61 8.30
N ALA A 26 -2.28 -12.02 8.65
CA ALA A 26 -1.29 -12.67 9.51
C ALA A 26 -1.83 -12.98 10.92
N GLY A 27 -2.87 -12.26 11.39
CA GLY A 27 -3.61 -12.57 12.62
C GLY A 27 -2.77 -12.58 13.90
N ARG A 28 -1.58 -11.97 13.88
CA ARG A 28 -0.66 -12.00 15.02
C ARG A 28 -1.19 -11.09 16.13
N PRO A 29 -1.43 -11.60 17.35
CA PRO A 29 -1.85 -10.75 18.46
C PRO A 29 -0.71 -9.82 18.87
N GLY A 30 -1.06 -8.64 19.41
CA GLY A 30 -0.09 -7.66 19.91
C GLY A 30 -0.11 -6.34 19.15
N VAL A 31 0.90 -5.52 19.42
CA VAL A 31 1.08 -4.19 18.81
C VAL A 31 1.98 -4.30 17.59
N SER A 32 1.59 -3.67 16.48
CA SER A 32 2.46 -3.48 15.32
C SER A 32 3.13 -2.11 15.36
N LEU A 33 4.41 -2.06 15.03
CA LEU A 33 5.15 -0.81 14.87
C LEU A 33 5.07 -0.36 13.42
N TRP A 34 4.76 0.91 13.19
CA TRP A 34 4.71 1.51 11.86
C TRP A 34 5.63 2.74 11.83
N VAL A 35 6.81 2.55 11.22
CA VAL A 35 7.86 3.56 11.11
C VAL A 35 7.71 4.32 9.80
N ARG A 36 7.80 5.64 9.83
CA ARG A 36 7.55 6.49 8.66
C ARG A 36 8.66 7.51 8.52
N GLN A 37 9.30 7.55 7.35
CA GLN A 37 10.19 8.65 7.02
C GLN A 37 9.36 9.92 6.76
N ARG A 38 9.72 11.03 7.43
CA ARG A 38 8.98 12.29 7.37
C ARG A 38 8.77 12.81 5.96
N THR A 39 9.77 12.70 5.08
CA THR A 39 9.67 13.14 3.68
C THR A 39 8.55 12.40 2.94
N LEU A 40 8.47 11.07 3.08
CA LEU A 40 7.43 10.27 2.46
C LEU A 40 6.04 10.56 3.05
N SER A 41 5.96 10.88 4.34
CA SER A 41 4.70 11.27 4.98
C SER A 41 4.14 12.59 4.45
N LEU A 42 5.02 13.51 4.03
CA LEU A 42 4.61 14.77 3.40
C LEU A 42 4.13 14.55 1.96
N GLU A 43 4.72 13.60 1.25
CA GLU A 43 4.37 13.30 -0.15
C GLU A 43 3.12 12.43 -0.28
N HIS A 44 2.96 11.41 0.57
CA HIS A 44 1.94 10.36 0.42
C HIS A 44 0.85 10.40 1.50
N GLY A 45 0.91 11.36 2.43
CA GLY A 45 -0.07 11.52 3.50
C GLY A 45 0.24 10.64 4.71
N ARG A 46 -0.79 10.29 5.50
CA ARG A 46 -0.65 9.50 6.73
C ARG A 46 -1.68 8.39 6.80
N VAL A 47 -1.35 7.29 7.49
CA VAL A 47 -2.32 6.25 7.84
C VAL A 47 -3.42 6.90 8.69
N CYS A 48 -4.67 6.79 8.25
CA CYS A 48 -5.81 7.33 8.97
C CYS A 48 -6.44 6.26 9.87
N GLY A 49 -6.84 6.64 11.09
CA GLY A 49 -7.48 5.72 12.03
C GLY A 49 -8.76 5.10 11.48
N GLN A 50 -9.55 5.86 10.71
CA GLN A 50 -10.72 5.35 10.01
C GLN A 50 -10.37 4.26 8.98
N GLY A 51 -9.25 4.40 8.28
CA GLY A 51 -8.76 3.40 7.34
C GLY A 51 -8.29 2.12 8.03
N LEU A 52 -7.74 2.21 9.24
CA LEU A 52 -7.42 1.04 10.08
C LEU A 52 -8.68 0.28 10.48
N VAL A 53 -9.70 0.99 10.96
CA VAL A 53 -10.99 0.40 11.33
C VAL A 53 -11.67 -0.24 10.11
N ALA A 54 -11.69 0.45 8.97
CA ALA A 54 -12.22 -0.09 7.72
C ALA A 54 -11.43 -1.31 7.23
N ALA A 55 -10.12 -1.34 7.49
CA ALA A 55 -9.29 -2.51 7.24
C ALA A 55 -9.53 -3.63 8.27
N GLY A 56 -10.33 -3.45 9.34
CA GLY A 56 -10.55 -4.46 10.37
C GLY A 56 -9.42 -4.57 11.40
N LEU A 57 -8.63 -3.51 11.57
CA LEU A 57 -7.56 -3.41 12.56
C LEU A 57 -7.97 -2.48 13.70
N ASP A 58 -7.54 -2.81 14.91
CA ASP A 58 -7.69 -1.97 16.11
C ASP A 58 -6.64 -0.84 16.07
N PRO A 59 -7.05 0.45 15.98
CA PRO A 59 -6.12 1.57 16.01
C PRO A 59 -5.28 1.64 17.29
N GLY A 60 -5.78 1.09 18.41
CA GLY A 60 -5.04 1.00 19.68
C GLY A 60 -3.88 0.01 19.65
N ARG A 61 -3.74 -0.80 18.60
CA ARG A 61 -2.66 -1.79 18.41
C ARG A 61 -1.63 -1.37 17.37
N LEU A 62 -1.64 -0.10 16.95
CA LEU A 62 -0.65 0.44 16.02
C LEU A 62 0.19 1.52 16.70
N LEU A 63 1.47 1.25 16.92
CA LEU A 63 2.44 2.24 17.38
C LEU A 63 3.04 2.95 16.16
N LEU A 64 2.86 4.27 16.08
CA LEU A 64 3.37 5.08 14.97
C LEU A 64 4.65 5.80 15.39
N VAL A 65 5.70 5.68 14.58
CA VAL A 65 6.96 6.41 14.74
C VAL A 65 7.23 7.23 13.48
N GLU A 66 7.34 8.55 13.63
CA GLU A 66 7.82 9.44 12.57
C GLU A 66 9.31 9.70 12.75
N ALA A 67 10.12 9.22 11.80
CA ALA A 67 11.56 9.42 11.76
C ALA A 67 11.90 10.59 10.84
N ARG A 68 12.86 11.43 11.26
CA ARG A 68 13.25 12.64 10.54
C ARG A 68 13.92 12.35 9.20
N ASP A 69 14.63 11.22 9.11
CA ASP A 69 15.45 10.82 7.98
C ASP A 69 15.50 9.28 7.85
N ARG A 70 16.05 8.80 6.73
CA ARG A 70 16.20 7.36 6.43
C ARG A 70 17.00 6.61 7.49
N MET A 71 18.05 7.22 8.03
CA MET A 71 18.93 6.55 8.99
C MET A 71 18.23 6.33 10.33
N GLU A 72 17.48 7.32 10.80
CA GLU A 72 16.63 7.18 11.98
C GLU A 72 15.51 6.16 11.76
N ALA A 73 14.88 6.17 10.58
CA ALA A 73 13.85 5.19 10.24
C ALA A 73 14.42 3.76 10.28
N LEU A 74 15.56 3.51 9.64
CA LEU A 74 16.22 2.20 9.64
C LEU A 74 16.63 1.74 11.05
N ARG A 75 17.05 2.66 11.93
CA ARG A 75 17.34 2.34 13.34
C ARG A 75 16.06 1.92 14.08
N ALA A 76 14.99 2.69 13.96
CA ALA A 76 13.72 2.36 14.61
C ALA A 76 13.16 1.01 14.12
N VAL A 77 13.28 0.73 12.82
CA VAL A 77 12.88 -0.56 12.25
C VAL A 77 13.72 -1.70 12.81
N GLU A 78 15.03 -1.52 12.95
CA GLU A 78 15.90 -2.55 13.50
C GLU A 78 15.62 -2.83 14.97
N GLU A 79 15.40 -1.81 15.80
CA GLU A 79 15.02 -1.99 17.21
C GLU A 79 13.68 -2.74 17.31
N GLY A 80 12.67 -2.32 16.53
CA GLY A 80 11.41 -3.04 16.47
C GLY A 80 11.55 -4.47 15.93
N ALA A 81 12.47 -4.69 14.98
CA ALA A 81 12.75 -6.03 14.46
C ALA A 81 13.42 -6.94 15.49
N ARG A 82 14.02 -6.43 16.56
CA ARG A 82 14.62 -7.22 17.65
C ARG A 82 13.65 -7.48 18.80
N ASP A 83 12.61 -6.66 18.93
CA ASP A 83 11.65 -6.76 20.02
C ASP A 83 10.57 -7.83 19.76
N LYS A 84 10.69 -8.97 20.42
CA LYS A 84 9.77 -10.11 20.32
C LYS A 84 8.35 -9.81 20.81
N ALA A 85 8.11 -8.69 21.50
CA ALA A 85 6.78 -8.28 21.92
C ALA A 85 5.94 -7.70 20.78
N LEU A 86 6.56 -7.27 19.68
CA LEU A 86 5.85 -6.71 18.53
C LEU A 86 5.23 -7.80 17.65
N ALA A 87 4.00 -7.56 17.21
CA ALA A 87 3.30 -8.42 16.28
C ALA A 87 3.93 -8.38 14.88
N ALA A 88 4.38 -7.18 14.46
CA ALA A 88 5.02 -6.90 13.17
C ALA A 88 5.68 -5.52 13.18
N VAL A 89 6.55 -5.26 12.20
CA VAL A 89 7.02 -3.91 11.87
C VAL A 89 6.74 -3.61 10.39
N VAL A 90 6.15 -2.44 10.15
CA VAL A 90 6.00 -1.84 8.82
C VAL A 90 6.86 -0.58 8.74
N ALA A 91 7.51 -0.34 7.60
CA ALA A 91 8.33 0.84 7.42
C ALA A 91 8.12 1.50 6.05
N GLU A 92 7.92 2.81 6.03
CA GLU A 92 7.96 3.62 4.81
C GLU A 92 9.37 4.21 4.64
N LEU A 93 10.06 3.79 3.59
CA LEU A 93 11.46 4.15 3.30
C LEU A 93 11.61 4.61 1.86
N ASP A 94 12.39 5.64 1.62
CA ASP A 94 12.66 6.14 0.27
C ASP A 94 13.64 5.24 -0.50
N ASP A 95 14.64 4.67 0.19
CA ASP A 95 15.55 3.65 -0.32
C ASP A 95 16.28 2.90 0.81
N MET A 96 16.99 1.83 0.47
CA MET A 96 17.81 1.04 1.41
C MET A 96 18.89 0.24 0.68
N ASP A 97 20.12 0.25 1.20
CA ASP A 97 21.22 -0.55 0.65
C ASP A 97 21.14 -2.05 1.04
N PHE A 98 22.01 -2.86 0.45
CA PHE A 98 22.03 -4.31 0.70
C PHE A 98 22.47 -4.66 2.13
N THR A 99 23.34 -3.85 2.75
CA THR A 99 23.86 -4.08 4.09
C THR A 99 22.77 -3.88 5.14
N ALA A 100 22.02 -2.78 5.04
CA ALA A 100 20.85 -2.50 5.85
C ALA A 100 19.78 -3.59 5.65
N ALA A 101 19.51 -3.99 4.40
CA ALA A 101 18.56 -5.07 4.12
C ALA A 101 18.96 -6.37 4.82
N ARG A 102 20.24 -6.76 4.78
CA ARG A 102 20.76 -7.96 5.42
C ARG A 102 20.64 -7.88 6.95
N ARG A 103 20.97 -6.73 7.52
CA ARG A 103 20.88 -6.50 8.97
C ARG A 103 19.44 -6.64 9.48
N LEU A 104 18.48 -6.05 8.77
CA LEU A 104 17.05 -6.16 9.11
C LEU A 104 16.52 -7.60 8.98
N VAL A 105 16.95 -8.33 7.94
CA VAL A 105 16.58 -9.76 7.78
C VAL A 105 17.09 -10.59 8.96
N LEU A 106 18.35 -10.38 9.38
CA LEU A 106 18.91 -11.12 10.52
C LEU A 106 18.19 -10.79 11.83
N ALA A 107 17.90 -9.51 12.09
CA ALA A 107 17.12 -9.10 13.26
C ALA A 107 15.73 -9.75 13.29
N SER A 108 15.01 -9.69 12.16
CA SER A 108 13.69 -10.31 11.98
C SER A 108 13.71 -11.84 12.15
N GLN A 109 14.76 -12.50 11.68
CA GLN A 109 14.91 -13.96 11.82
C GLN A 109 15.19 -14.38 13.27
N ASP A 110 16.02 -13.62 13.99
CA ASP A 110 16.36 -13.89 15.38
C ASP A 110 15.17 -13.66 16.34
N SER A 111 14.38 -12.63 16.08
CA SER A 111 13.19 -12.31 16.88
C SER A 111 11.94 -13.07 16.47
N GLY A 112 11.82 -13.45 15.19
CA GLY A 112 10.59 -13.95 14.59
C GLY A 112 9.55 -12.86 14.25
N VAL A 113 9.90 -11.58 14.39
CA VAL A 113 9.01 -10.45 14.08
C VAL A 113 8.97 -10.24 12.57
N PRO A 114 7.80 -10.29 11.91
CA PRO A 114 7.68 -10.06 10.48
C PRO A 114 7.93 -8.59 10.14
N LEU A 115 8.65 -8.36 9.03
CA LEU A 115 8.95 -7.04 8.48
C LEU A 115 8.33 -6.83 7.11
N VAL A 116 7.65 -5.71 6.93
CA VAL A 116 7.14 -5.20 5.65
C VAL A 116 7.73 -3.82 5.39
N LEU A 117 8.51 -3.68 4.32
CA LEU A 117 9.13 -2.40 3.94
C LEU A 117 8.45 -1.85 2.68
N MET A 118 7.99 -0.61 2.73
CA MET A 118 7.29 0.08 1.64
C MET A 118 8.23 1.09 0.98
N PHE A 119 8.33 1.06 -0.34
CA PHE A 119 9.19 1.94 -1.11
C PHE A 119 8.45 2.62 -2.29
N PRO A 120 8.86 3.84 -2.68
CA PRO A 120 8.41 4.46 -3.92
C PRO A 120 8.76 3.64 -5.18
N HIS A 121 8.09 3.94 -6.29
CA HIS A 121 8.19 3.20 -7.56
C HIS A 121 9.61 3.08 -8.12
N LYS A 122 10.51 4.00 -7.77
CA LYS A 122 11.92 4.03 -8.21
C LYS A 122 12.78 2.92 -7.60
N ARG A 123 12.28 2.21 -6.57
CA ARG A 123 13.02 1.12 -5.93
C ARG A 123 13.39 0.04 -6.93
N SER A 124 14.68 -0.26 -6.99
CA SER A 124 15.28 -1.26 -7.88
C SER A 124 16.47 -1.95 -7.17
N GLY A 125 17.29 -2.68 -7.92
CA GLY A 125 18.53 -3.28 -7.39
C GLY A 125 18.34 -4.50 -6.49
N ALA A 126 19.48 -5.07 -6.09
CA ALA A 126 19.55 -6.26 -5.24
C ALA A 126 19.35 -5.92 -3.76
N THR A 127 18.68 -6.82 -3.03
CA THR A 127 18.41 -6.70 -1.58
C THR A 127 18.31 -8.07 -0.97
N ALA A 128 18.55 -8.16 0.34
CA ALA A 128 18.41 -9.38 1.12
C ALA A 128 16.94 -9.82 1.38
N ALA A 129 15.95 -9.07 0.93
CA ALA A 129 14.53 -9.39 1.15
C ALA A 129 14.12 -10.77 0.63
N HIS A 130 13.20 -11.42 1.35
CA HIS A 130 12.64 -12.72 0.97
C HIS A 130 11.76 -12.61 -0.27
N GLY A 131 11.08 -11.49 -0.47
CA GLY A 131 10.36 -11.20 -1.70
C GLY A 131 10.14 -9.71 -1.88
N ARG A 132 9.96 -9.29 -3.14
CA ARG A 132 9.59 -7.92 -3.50
C ARG A 132 8.35 -7.96 -4.37
N TRP A 133 7.36 -7.17 -4.00
CA TRP A 133 6.09 -7.07 -4.68
C TRP A 133 5.94 -5.66 -5.24
N ARG A 134 5.64 -5.53 -6.53
CA ARG A 134 5.12 -4.27 -7.08
C ARG A 134 3.62 -4.27 -6.98
N VAL A 135 3.06 -3.29 -6.29
CA VAL A 135 1.63 -3.25 -5.99
C VAL A 135 1.04 -1.95 -6.53
N SER A 136 -0.10 -2.06 -7.19
CA SER A 136 -0.95 -0.93 -7.59
C SER A 136 -2.39 -1.14 -7.16
N ALA A 137 -3.13 -0.04 -7.04
CA ALA A 137 -4.58 -0.11 -6.89
C ALA A 137 -5.22 -0.73 -8.13
N GLN A 138 -6.33 -1.44 -7.94
CA GLN A 138 -7.22 -1.87 -9.00
C GLN A 138 -8.62 -1.33 -8.77
N PRO A 139 -9.39 -1.04 -9.84
CA PRO A 139 -10.80 -0.79 -9.71
C PRO A 139 -11.48 -1.93 -8.94
N SER A 140 -12.27 -1.59 -7.94
CA SER A 140 -13.10 -2.55 -7.22
C SER A 140 -14.19 -3.09 -8.14
N MET A 141 -14.63 -4.32 -7.91
CA MET A 141 -15.93 -4.76 -8.42
C MET A 141 -17.05 -3.91 -7.80
N PRO A 142 -18.21 -3.73 -8.46
CA PRO A 142 -19.33 -3.01 -7.85
C PRO A 142 -19.75 -3.64 -6.53
N ASP A 143 -20.16 -2.82 -5.56
CA ASP A 143 -20.69 -3.32 -4.30
C ASP A 143 -22.00 -4.11 -4.55
N PRO A 144 -22.16 -5.31 -3.95
CA PRO A 144 -23.31 -6.17 -4.20
C PRO A 144 -24.63 -5.64 -3.63
N HIS A 145 -24.57 -4.67 -2.71
CA HIS A 145 -25.73 -4.13 -1.99
C HIS A 145 -26.05 -2.68 -2.39
N ASP A 146 -25.07 -1.90 -2.85
CA ASP A 146 -25.28 -0.54 -3.35
C ASP A 146 -24.38 -0.22 -4.56
N GLN A 147 -24.95 -0.20 -5.76
CA GLN A 147 -24.22 0.10 -7.01
C GLN A 147 -23.59 1.52 -7.05
N ARG A 148 -23.96 2.41 -6.13
CA ARG A 148 -23.39 3.76 -6.00
C ARG A 148 -22.30 3.84 -4.94
N ALA A 149 -22.15 2.81 -4.11
CA ALA A 149 -21.07 2.71 -3.14
C ALA A 149 -19.77 2.23 -3.82
N PRO A 150 -18.60 2.64 -3.33
CA PRO A 150 -17.35 2.02 -3.73
C PRO A 150 -17.36 0.54 -3.32
N GLY A 151 -16.87 -0.33 -4.19
CA GLY A 151 -16.71 -1.73 -3.83
C GLY A 151 -15.47 -1.99 -2.98
N ARG A 152 -15.17 -3.27 -2.82
CA ARG A 152 -14.06 -3.73 -1.98
C ARG A 152 -12.70 -3.27 -2.52
N PRO A 153 -11.76 -2.87 -1.65
CA PRO A 153 -10.40 -2.55 -2.06
C PRO A 153 -9.76 -3.71 -2.85
N ALA A 154 -9.19 -3.39 -4.00
CA ALA A 154 -8.55 -4.35 -4.88
C ALA A 154 -7.15 -3.89 -5.29
N TRP A 155 -6.26 -4.86 -5.51
CA TRP A 155 -4.87 -4.65 -5.86
C TRP A 155 -4.43 -5.57 -6.99
N ARG A 156 -3.46 -5.09 -7.77
CA ARG A 156 -2.60 -5.93 -8.60
C ARG A 156 -1.24 -5.97 -7.92
N ALA A 157 -0.75 -7.16 -7.62
CA ALA A 157 0.56 -7.39 -7.03
C ALA A 157 1.39 -8.25 -8.00
N VAL A 158 2.55 -7.75 -8.41
CA VAL A 158 3.53 -8.49 -9.23
C VAL A 158 4.67 -8.93 -8.34
N LEU A 159 4.93 -10.22 -8.27
CA LEU A 159 6.06 -10.73 -7.51
C LEU A 159 7.35 -10.55 -8.33
N GLU A 160 8.10 -9.47 -8.10
CA GLU A 160 9.34 -9.22 -8.85
C GLU A 160 10.44 -10.25 -8.54
N LYS A 161 10.51 -10.66 -7.28
CA LYS A 161 11.46 -11.67 -6.82
C LYS A 161 10.94 -12.41 -5.60
N SER A 162 11.34 -13.66 -5.45
CA SER A 162 11.11 -14.44 -4.24
C SER A 162 12.26 -15.42 -4.02
N ARG A 163 12.76 -15.48 -2.79
CA ARG A 163 13.75 -16.49 -2.35
C ARG A 163 13.09 -17.82 -2.05
N LEU A 164 11.86 -17.80 -1.53
CA LEU A 164 11.12 -19.02 -1.17
C LEU A 164 10.48 -19.67 -2.38
N ARG A 165 10.10 -18.88 -3.39
CA ARG A 165 9.45 -19.36 -4.62
C ARG A 165 10.01 -18.67 -5.87
N PRO A 166 11.27 -18.93 -6.26
CA PRO A 166 11.88 -18.24 -7.41
C PRO A 166 11.11 -18.39 -8.71
N GLY A 167 10.46 -19.55 -8.93
CA GLY A 167 9.66 -19.82 -10.13
C GLY A 167 8.33 -19.05 -10.22
N GLU A 168 7.93 -18.36 -9.15
CA GLU A 168 6.75 -17.46 -9.17
C GLU A 168 7.13 -16.00 -9.48
N ALA A 169 8.41 -15.70 -9.68
CA ALA A 169 8.84 -14.36 -10.07
C ALA A 169 8.25 -13.96 -11.44
N GLY A 170 7.79 -12.72 -11.55
CA GLY A 170 7.08 -12.18 -12.71
C GLY A 170 5.59 -12.49 -12.73
N ARG A 171 5.04 -13.28 -11.80
CA ARG A 171 3.60 -13.58 -11.77
C ARG A 171 2.78 -12.39 -11.28
N ASP A 172 1.63 -12.23 -11.93
CA ASP A 172 0.56 -11.31 -11.57
C ASP A 172 -0.42 -11.95 -10.59
N PHE A 173 -0.76 -11.21 -9.54
CA PHE A 173 -1.78 -11.57 -8.57
C PHE A 173 -2.81 -10.44 -8.49
N TYR A 174 -4.07 -10.77 -8.76
CA TYR A 174 -5.19 -9.85 -8.59
C TYR A 174 -5.89 -10.19 -7.28
N LEU A 175 -5.95 -9.23 -6.37
CA LEU A 175 -6.31 -9.47 -4.97
C LEU A 175 -7.44 -8.51 -4.59
N GLU A 176 -8.44 -9.01 -3.88
CA GLU A 176 -9.52 -8.21 -3.33
C GLU A 176 -9.61 -8.46 -1.82
N LEU A 177 -9.88 -7.39 -1.06
CA LEU A 177 -10.12 -7.49 0.37
C LEU A 177 -11.50 -8.08 0.61
N HIS A 178 -11.58 -9.22 1.32
CA HIS A 178 -12.86 -9.76 1.74
C HIS A 178 -13.23 -9.26 3.15
N ASP A 179 -14.52 -8.98 3.36
CA ASP A 179 -15.04 -8.33 4.58
C ASP A 179 -15.38 -9.35 5.67
N GLU A 180 -16.00 -10.48 5.28
CA GLU A 180 -16.54 -11.48 6.24
C GLU A 180 -15.48 -12.39 6.86
N THR A 181 -14.46 -12.74 6.08
CA THR A 181 -13.28 -13.46 6.53
C THR A 181 -12.11 -12.63 6.03
N PRO A 182 -11.37 -11.95 6.92
CA PRO A 182 -10.44 -10.89 6.53
C PRO A 182 -9.17 -11.37 5.82
N CYS A 183 -9.28 -12.21 4.79
CA CYS A 183 -8.18 -12.70 3.97
C CYS A 183 -8.06 -11.93 2.64
N LEU A 184 -6.85 -11.96 2.08
CA LEU A 184 -6.60 -11.54 0.70
C LEU A 184 -7.07 -12.67 -0.22
N ARG A 185 -8.18 -12.46 -0.94
CA ARG A 185 -8.68 -13.46 -1.89
C ARG A 185 -8.02 -13.24 -3.25
N LEU A 186 -7.41 -14.30 -3.80
CA LEU A 186 -7.00 -14.32 -5.20
C LEU A 186 -8.24 -14.30 -6.09
N VAL A 187 -8.34 -13.27 -6.92
CA VAL A 187 -9.42 -13.14 -7.89
C VAL A 187 -8.97 -13.80 -9.20
N SER A 188 -9.65 -14.87 -9.60
CA SER A 188 -9.50 -15.46 -10.93
C SER A 188 -10.06 -14.49 -11.97
N GLY A 189 -9.18 -13.79 -12.69
CA GLY A 189 -9.54 -12.92 -13.82
C GLY A 189 -10.43 -11.74 -13.43
N LEU A 190 -9.83 -10.67 -12.89
CA LEU A 190 -10.51 -9.38 -12.93
C LEU A 190 -10.71 -8.99 -14.40
N ALA A 191 -11.95 -8.71 -14.78
CA ALA A 191 -12.28 -8.22 -16.10
C ALA A 191 -11.47 -6.94 -16.37
N THR A 192 -10.64 -6.99 -17.41
CA THR A 192 -9.90 -5.84 -17.96
C THR A 192 -10.87 -4.85 -18.58
N ALA A 193 -11.73 -4.24 -17.76
CA ALA A 193 -12.47 -3.05 -18.15
C ALA A 193 -11.76 -1.86 -17.53
N THR A 194 -10.71 -1.38 -18.20
CA THR A 194 -10.21 -0.03 -17.95
C THR A 194 -11.37 0.92 -18.18
N PRO A 195 -11.88 1.66 -17.16
CA PRO A 195 -12.83 2.72 -17.45
C PRO A 195 -12.08 3.71 -18.33
N ARG A 196 -12.50 3.86 -19.60
CA ARG A 196 -12.00 4.96 -20.43
C ARG A 196 -12.23 6.25 -19.63
N PRO A 197 -11.22 7.14 -19.49
CA PRO A 197 -11.47 8.46 -18.93
C PRO A 197 -12.53 9.11 -19.80
N GLN A 198 -13.74 9.22 -19.27
CA GLN A 198 -14.80 9.97 -19.92
C GLN A 198 -14.36 11.42 -19.83
N PRO A 199 -14.21 12.14 -20.96
CA PRO A 199 -13.96 13.57 -20.89
C PRO A 199 -15.07 14.18 -20.05
N ARG A 200 -14.68 14.86 -18.97
CA ARG A 200 -15.60 15.69 -18.17
C ARG A 200 -16.30 16.61 -19.17
N ARG A 201 -17.56 16.32 -19.48
CA ARG A 201 -18.42 17.31 -20.13
C ARG A 201 -18.58 18.42 -19.11
N LEU A 202 -17.85 19.50 -19.29
CA LEU A 202 -18.19 20.78 -18.69
C LEU A 202 -19.61 21.07 -19.17
N GLY A 203 -20.59 20.94 -18.26
CA GLY A 203 -21.94 21.42 -18.51
C GLY A 203 -21.87 22.91 -18.84
N PRO A 204 -22.78 23.42 -19.69
CA PRO A 204 -22.75 24.82 -20.07
C PRO A 204 -22.87 25.68 -18.81
N ALA A 205 -21.87 26.53 -18.59
CA ALA A 205 -21.89 27.52 -17.55
C ALA A 205 -23.14 28.38 -17.74
N LEU A 206 -24.02 28.36 -16.74
CA LEU A 206 -25.05 29.38 -16.57
C LEU A 206 -24.32 30.70 -16.26
N ALA A 207 -24.21 31.56 -17.25
CA ALA A 207 -23.96 32.98 -17.05
C ALA A 207 -24.77 33.75 -18.09
N GLY A 208 -25.86 34.36 -17.62
CA GLY A 208 -26.56 35.40 -18.35
C GLY A 208 -25.69 36.64 -18.55
N GLY A 209 -25.95 37.37 -19.62
CA GLY A 209 -25.29 38.64 -19.90
C GLY A 209 -25.45 39.04 -21.36
N SER A 210 -26.52 39.80 -21.62
CA SER A 210 -26.90 40.41 -22.89
C SER A 210 -25.80 41.30 -23.51
N VAL A 211 -25.49 41.11 -24.80
CA VAL A 211 -25.07 42.18 -25.73
C VAL A 211 -25.68 41.86 -27.10
N GLY A 212 -26.52 42.78 -27.59
CA GLY A 212 -27.23 42.65 -28.86
C GLY A 212 -26.51 43.33 -30.02
N TRP A 213 -26.90 42.96 -31.24
CA TRP A 213 -26.86 43.83 -32.43
C TRP A 213 -28.04 43.49 -33.34
N ARG A 214 -28.87 44.51 -33.63
CA ARG A 214 -29.91 44.48 -34.68
C ARG A 214 -29.24 44.75 -36.03
N ARG A 215 -29.59 43.97 -37.07
CA ARG A 215 -29.35 44.35 -38.47
C ARG A 215 -30.55 45.13 -39.00
N THR A 216 -30.28 46.34 -39.47
CA THR A 216 -31.11 47.11 -40.40
C THR A 216 -30.56 46.89 -41.81
N GLY A 217 -31.46 46.70 -42.79
CA GLY A 217 -31.14 46.59 -44.21
C GLY A 217 -31.71 45.32 -44.82
#